data_AF-A0A5J5M1A6-F1
#
_entry.id   AF-A0A5J5M1A6-F1
#
_cell.length_a   1.000
_cell.length_b   1.000
_cell.length_c   1.000
_cell.angle_alpha   90.00
_cell.angle_beta   90.00
_cell.angle_gamma   90.00
#
_symmetry.space_group_name_H-M   'P 1'
#
loop_
_entity.id
_entity.type
_entity.pdbx_description
1 polymer ?
#
loop_
_entity_poly.entity_id
_entity_poly.type
_entity_poly.pdbx_seq_one_letter_code
_entity_poly.pdbx_strand_id
1 'polypeptide(L)'
;MPKSHYLDSFYRRSHKIGRKAFSAMPPMQKLTQRLVQWIPFGTASLWTLDSVKQGLTQGEWTQTLIPTFVTACSSLWVKFSGKFMETLEEEAERRGETSAQTLIRTINNIPSNLIQLRSKRNFLNKYYQQLIYICRDYLTQGLDKDRILKLEKVFVPLKMATKEAVQVDPKMIQAVDRSAKNPKEKQIWDFLAAMQNEAAFRPIVILGAPGSGKTTLLRHIALTYATQSQRKIHPQAPKLIPVLLYLREVSQEIELSQEIAAHKLTLPELITQQIKGQRKIDPLNPPLHWFADKLRQKQCLVLLDGLDEVADETQRQKVKNWVDEQIQTYPDTLFLLTSRPYGYRSAPLQESVTVLEVKPFNLKQMQQFVNNWYLQTEIISRAGEEDLGVREEAREQAEDLIARILNSKPLADMAVNPLLLTMIATVHRRGSALPGKRVELYKEICQVLLEKRHRAKKLAIPLIATQKQAVLQVLALMLMQNNTREFKLSEKAPLIQAKLREVASSEITAEEFIKQVRDVCGLLVEKENDVYEFAHLSFQEYLAAVEIKETQQEKLLLDNINHSWWHETIRLYTAQSNATNIISAILNMEEPTVDTMALAYECRDEGLSVDEYVKNKLDAKLEEDLESHP
;
A
#
# COMPACT_ATOMS: atom_id res chain seq x y z
N MET A 1 48.56 36.65 -7.39
CA MET A 1 47.72 37.74 -7.94
C MET A 1 47.57 37.52 -9.45
N PRO A 2 46.45 37.87 -10.11
CA PRO A 2 45.19 38.35 -9.55
C PRO A 2 44.00 37.39 -9.78
N LYS A 3 43.23 37.21 -8.71
CA LYS A 3 41.80 36.88 -8.72
C LYS A 3 41.05 38.20 -8.74
N SER A 4 40.19 38.44 -9.73
CA SER A 4 39.01 39.33 -9.61
C SER A 4 38.36 39.44 -10.99
N HIS A 5 37.13 38.92 -11.16
CA HIS A 5 36.08 39.67 -11.88
C HIS A 5 34.69 39.02 -11.99
N TYR A 6 34.44 37.81 -11.46
CA TYR A 6 33.10 37.19 -11.59
C TYR A 6 32.26 37.06 -10.31
N LEU A 7 32.77 37.51 -9.16
CA LEU A 7 32.01 37.53 -7.89
C LEU A 7 31.40 38.89 -7.52
N ASP A 8 31.69 39.95 -8.29
CA ASP A 8 31.31 41.32 -7.92
C ASP A 8 30.02 41.83 -8.61
N SER A 9 29.48 41.10 -9.60
CA SER A 9 28.21 41.45 -10.26
C SER A 9 26.97 40.83 -9.60
N PHE A 10 27.14 39.76 -8.81
CA PHE A 10 26.05 39.10 -8.08
C PHE A 10 25.76 39.77 -6.72
N TYR A 11 26.77 40.39 -6.09
CA TYR A 11 26.63 41.09 -4.80
C TYR A 11 25.99 42.49 -4.91
N ARG A 12 26.03 43.13 -6.09
CA ARG A 12 25.40 44.46 -6.27
C ARG A 12 23.91 44.43 -6.66
N ARG A 13 23.35 43.26 -7.01
CA ARG A 13 21.93 43.13 -7.39
C ARG A 13 21.03 42.62 -6.25
N SER A 14 21.59 41.92 -5.27
CA SER A 14 20.89 41.52 -4.03
C SER A 14 20.78 42.66 -3.00
N HIS A 15 21.66 43.67 -3.06
CA HIS A 15 21.62 44.82 -2.14
C HIS A 15 20.63 45.95 -2.50
N LYS A 16 19.95 45.89 -3.67
CA LYS A 16 18.98 46.90 -4.10
C LYS A 16 17.51 46.48 -3.99
N ILE A 17 17.21 45.21 -3.70
CA ILE A 17 15.83 44.72 -3.52
C ILE A 17 15.46 44.62 -2.02
N GLY A 18 16.44 44.49 -1.12
CA GLY A 18 16.21 44.48 0.34
C GLY A 18 16.01 45.86 0.99
N ARG A 19 16.16 46.97 0.26
CA ARG A 19 16.06 48.34 0.81
C ARG A 19 14.77 49.10 0.47
N LYS A 20 13.80 48.48 -0.21
CA LYS A 20 12.47 49.09 -0.48
C LYS A 20 11.29 48.43 0.24
N ALA A 21 11.51 47.42 1.09
CA ALA A 21 10.44 46.75 1.85
C ALA A 21 10.59 46.94 3.38
N PHE A 22 11.26 48.00 3.83
CA PHE A 22 11.44 48.31 5.26
C PHE A 22 11.19 49.80 5.59
N SER A 23 10.22 50.43 4.91
CA SER A 23 9.78 51.80 5.22
C SER A 23 8.28 51.92 5.51
N ALA A 24 7.63 50.82 5.93
CA ALA A 24 6.25 50.84 6.39
C ALA A 24 6.08 49.95 7.64
N MET A 25 6.82 50.26 8.71
CA MET A 25 6.51 49.79 10.06
C MET A 25 6.65 50.97 11.03
N PRO A 26 5.70 51.19 11.95
CA PRO A 26 5.79 52.28 12.94
C PRO A 26 6.95 52.03 13.92
N PRO A 27 7.51 53.07 14.55
CA PRO A 27 8.77 52.97 15.28
C PRO A 27 8.63 52.15 16.58
N MET A 28 9.47 51.12 16.71
CA MET A 28 9.55 50.20 17.87
C MET A 28 9.83 50.89 19.21
N GLN A 29 10.25 52.16 19.23
CA GLN A 29 10.44 52.93 20.48
C GLN A 29 9.14 53.22 21.22
N LYS A 30 7.99 53.30 20.52
CA LYS A 30 6.68 53.50 21.19
C LYS A 30 6.11 52.22 21.80
N LEU A 31 6.54 51.04 21.32
CA LEU A 31 6.06 49.75 21.83
C LEU A 31 6.77 49.38 23.14
N THR A 32 8.07 49.68 23.24
CA THR A 32 8.87 49.45 24.46
C THR A 32 8.49 50.41 25.59
N GLN A 33 8.19 51.68 25.31
CA GLN A 33 7.68 52.62 26.33
C GLN A 33 6.29 52.24 26.87
N ARG A 34 5.42 51.62 26.06
CA ARG A 34 4.09 51.14 26.51
C ARG A 34 4.17 49.87 27.35
N LEU A 35 5.18 49.02 27.15
CA LEU A 35 5.37 47.78 27.92
C LEU A 35 5.96 48.03 29.32
N VAL A 36 6.78 49.09 29.49
CA VAL A 36 7.39 49.45 30.78
C VAL A 36 6.37 49.98 31.80
N GLN A 37 5.24 50.53 31.36
CA GLN A 37 4.18 51.05 32.25
C GLN A 37 3.34 49.95 32.93
N TRP A 38 3.48 48.69 32.52
CA TRP A 38 2.67 47.57 33.04
C TRP A 38 3.42 46.66 34.03
N ILE A 39 4.64 47.03 34.42
CA ILE A 39 5.48 46.27 35.36
C ILE A 39 5.28 46.82 36.78
N PRO A 40 4.71 46.07 37.74
CA PRO A 40 4.60 46.52 39.12
C PRO A 40 5.96 46.46 39.82
N PHE A 41 6.24 47.45 40.67
CA PHE A 41 7.42 47.45 41.54
C PHE A 41 7.30 46.37 42.61
N GLY A 42 8.16 45.36 42.54
CA GLY A 42 8.25 44.29 43.54
C GLY A 42 9.38 43.30 43.21
N THR A 43 10.40 43.33 44.06
CA THR A 43 11.55 42.42 44.32
C THR A 43 12.30 41.67 43.18
N ALA A 44 11.75 41.53 41.97
CA ALA A 44 12.43 40.94 40.81
C ALA A 44 13.11 41.98 39.88
N SER A 45 13.08 43.26 40.26
CA SER A 45 13.55 44.38 39.43
C SER A 45 15.06 44.64 39.47
N LEU A 46 15.80 44.15 40.47
CA LEU A 46 17.22 44.46 40.62
C LEU A 46 18.12 43.60 39.70
N TRP A 47 17.79 42.32 39.54
CA TRP A 47 18.53 41.43 38.64
C TRP A 47 18.29 41.76 37.15
N THR A 48 17.08 42.22 36.81
CA THR A 48 16.70 42.52 35.43
C THR A 48 17.25 43.85 34.93
N LEU A 49 17.43 44.84 35.80
CA LEU A 49 18.02 46.13 35.44
C LEU A 49 19.52 46.04 35.17
N ASP A 50 20.27 45.22 35.93
CA ASP A 50 21.72 45.10 35.78
C ASP A 50 22.10 44.33 34.50
N SER A 51 21.35 43.28 34.17
CA SER A 51 21.54 42.51 32.91
C SER A 51 21.16 43.32 31.67
N VAL A 52 20.15 44.19 31.76
CA VAL A 52 19.76 45.10 30.66
C VAL A 52 20.81 46.20 30.46
N LYS A 53 21.43 46.69 31.54
CA LYS A 53 22.50 47.70 31.48
C LYS A 53 23.81 47.15 30.91
N GLN A 54 24.17 45.90 31.24
CA GLN A 54 25.31 45.19 30.64
C GLN A 54 25.08 44.81 29.17
N GLY A 55 23.85 44.45 28.77
CA GLY A 55 23.54 44.13 27.37
C GLY A 55 23.57 45.34 26.43
N LEU A 56 23.24 46.54 26.92
CA LEU A 56 23.24 47.78 26.13
C LEU A 56 24.65 48.30 25.80
N THR A 57 25.68 47.87 26.53
CA THR A 57 27.07 48.33 26.31
C THR A 57 27.91 47.41 25.43
N GLN A 58 27.49 46.15 25.18
CA GLN A 58 28.30 45.17 24.44
C GLN A 58 27.68 44.60 23.15
N GLY A 59 26.47 45.01 22.75
CA GLY A 59 25.96 44.75 21.39
C GLY A 59 25.49 43.31 21.09
N GLU A 60 25.30 42.48 22.11
CA GLU A 60 24.76 41.11 21.95
C GLU A 60 23.27 41.04 22.32
N TRP A 61 22.39 41.15 21.31
CA TRP A 61 20.93 41.22 21.50
C TRP A 61 20.22 39.86 21.64
N THR A 62 20.91 38.75 21.38
CA THR A 62 20.31 37.41 21.37
C THR A 62 20.24 36.76 22.76
N GLN A 63 21.07 37.20 23.72
CA GLN A 63 21.04 36.67 25.09
C GLN A 63 20.05 37.37 26.03
N THR A 64 19.42 38.48 25.61
CA THR A 64 18.52 39.28 26.46
C THR A 64 17.03 39.10 26.17
N LEU A 65 16.65 38.70 24.95
CA LEU A 65 15.25 38.57 24.51
C LEU A 65 14.56 37.29 25.00
N ILE A 66 15.31 36.20 25.14
CA ILE A 66 14.77 34.91 25.57
C ILE A 66 14.42 34.92 27.07
N PRO A 67 15.26 35.44 27.99
CA PRO A 67 14.91 35.50 29.40
C PRO A 67 13.77 36.48 29.68
N THR A 68 13.70 37.64 29.00
CA THR A 68 12.61 38.61 29.19
C THR A 68 11.26 38.08 28.71
N PHE A 69 11.21 37.35 27.59
CA PHE A 69 9.99 36.72 27.11
C PHE A 69 9.54 35.57 28.03
N VAL A 70 10.48 34.76 28.52
CA VAL A 70 10.19 33.70 29.50
C VAL A 70 9.73 34.28 30.84
N THR A 71 10.31 35.39 31.29
CA THR A 71 9.95 36.09 32.54
C THR A 71 8.60 36.82 32.42
N ALA A 72 8.28 37.37 31.24
CA ALA A 72 6.97 37.93 30.94
C ALA A 72 5.89 36.85 30.90
N CYS A 73 6.17 35.70 30.26
CA CYS A 73 5.24 34.57 30.22
C CYS A 73 5.05 33.92 31.59
N SER A 74 6.10 33.80 32.40
CA SER A 74 6.01 33.25 33.76
C SER A 74 5.37 34.22 34.75
N SER A 75 5.58 35.54 34.63
CA SER A 75 4.84 36.53 35.42
C SER A 75 3.36 36.62 35.02
N LEU A 76 3.03 36.46 33.73
CA LEU A 76 1.64 36.28 33.27
C LEU A 76 1.02 34.99 33.82
N TRP A 77 1.77 33.88 33.84
CA TRP A 77 1.32 32.61 34.39
C TRP A 77 1.11 32.67 35.91
N VAL A 78 2.02 33.33 36.65
CA VAL A 78 1.94 33.53 38.10
C VAL A 78 0.84 34.53 38.49
N LYS A 79 0.56 35.57 37.69
CA LYS A 79 -0.60 36.46 37.91
C LYS A 79 -1.91 35.75 37.63
N PHE A 80 -1.94 34.83 36.66
CA PHE A 80 -3.13 34.05 36.32
C PHE A 80 -3.38 32.93 37.32
N SER A 81 -2.33 32.34 37.92
CA SER A 81 -2.47 31.31 38.95
C SER A 81 -2.65 31.89 40.36
N GLY A 82 -1.93 32.96 40.72
CA GLY A 82 -1.96 33.55 42.06
C GLY A 82 -3.30 34.20 42.39
N LYS A 83 -3.84 35.05 41.50
CA LYS A 83 -5.17 35.62 41.70
C LYS A 83 -6.27 34.58 41.62
N PHE A 84 -6.14 33.57 40.77
CA PHE A 84 -7.13 32.49 40.66
C PHE A 84 -7.15 31.62 41.91
N MET A 85 -5.99 31.35 42.53
CA MET A 85 -5.88 30.53 43.74
C MET A 85 -6.24 31.29 45.02
N GLU A 86 -5.88 32.57 45.16
CA GLU A 86 -6.33 33.41 46.31
C GLU A 86 -7.85 33.61 46.29
N THR A 87 -8.46 33.81 45.11
CA THR A 87 -9.93 33.93 45.00
C THR A 87 -10.64 32.57 45.18
N LEU A 88 -9.92 31.46 45.00
CA LEU A 88 -10.44 30.11 45.24
C LEU A 88 -10.37 29.72 46.72
N GLU A 89 -9.32 30.11 47.45
CA GLU A 89 -9.19 29.84 48.89
C GLU A 89 -10.10 30.75 49.74
N GLU A 90 -10.19 32.06 49.45
CA GLU A 90 -11.08 32.97 50.21
C GLU A 90 -12.58 32.68 50.00
N GLU A 91 -12.97 32.16 48.82
CA GLU A 91 -14.38 31.88 48.50
C GLU A 91 -14.78 30.42 48.81
N ALA A 92 -13.83 29.48 48.87
CA ALA A 92 -14.07 28.09 49.27
C ALA A 92 -14.26 27.94 50.79
N GLU A 93 -13.62 28.78 51.62
CA GLU A 93 -13.82 28.74 53.07
C GLU A 93 -15.13 29.39 53.54
N ARG A 94 -15.77 30.25 52.73
CA ARG A 94 -16.98 30.98 53.17
C ARG A 94 -18.32 30.48 52.64
N ARG A 95 -18.40 29.73 51.54
CA ARG A 95 -19.68 29.29 50.96
C ARG A 95 -19.60 27.94 50.24
N GLY A 96 -19.57 26.87 51.01
CA GLY A 96 -19.78 25.51 50.51
C GLY A 96 -21.23 25.30 50.06
N GLU A 97 -21.46 25.46 48.75
CA GLU A 97 -22.49 24.75 47.92
C GLU A 97 -22.75 25.50 46.60
N THR A 98 -22.63 26.83 46.58
CA THR A 98 -23.02 27.65 45.41
C THR A 98 -21.94 27.70 44.31
N SER A 99 -20.66 27.61 44.67
CA SER A 99 -19.53 27.71 43.72
C SER A 99 -19.34 26.48 42.84
N ALA A 100 -19.76 25.29 43.29
CA ALA A 100 -19.74 24.08 42.46
C ALA A 100 -20.67 24.22 41.24
N GLN A 101 -21.83 24.85 41.41
CA GLN A 101 -22.78 25.10 40.32
C GLN A 101 -22.26 26.13 39.30
N THR A 102 -21.48 27.12 39.75
CA THR A 102 -20.87 28.15 38.89
C THR A 102 -19.69 27.58 38.08
N LEU A 103 -18.90 26.69 38.68
CA LEU A 103 -17.79 26.00 38.02
C LEU A 103 -18.31 25.02 36.96
N ILE A 104 -19.39 24.30 37.26
CA ILE A 104 -20.14 23.46 36.31
C ILE A 104 -20.73 24.32 35.16
N ARG A 105 -21.31 25.49 35.45
CA ARG A 105 -21.80 26.42 34.41
C ARG A 105 -20.68 26.96 33.52
N THR A 106 -19.49 27.21 34.06
CA THR A 106 -18.36 27.76 33.29
C THR A 106 -17.72 26.71 32.38
N ILE A 107 -17.64 25.46 32.84
CA ILE A 107 -17.24 24.31 32.00
C ILE A 107 -18.31 24.04 30.92
N ASN A 108 -19.60 24.16 31.25
CA ASN A 108 -20.70 24.03 30.29
C ASN A 108 -20.80 25.20 29.29
N ASN A 109 -20.16 26.33 29.57
CA ASN A 109 -20.10 27.51 28.69
C ASN A 109 -18.91 27.51 27.73
N ILE A 110 -18.04 26.50 27.75
CA ILE A 110 -17.13 26.27 26.61
C ILE A 110 -18.03 25.94 25.42
N PRO A 111 -18.00 26.73 24.31
CA PRO A 111 -18.84 26.45 23.16
C PRO A 111 -18.63 24.99 22.73
N SER A 112 -19.69 24.19 22.74
CA SER A 112 -19.66 22.77 22.35
C SER A 112 -18.94 22.57 21.00
N ASN A 113 -19.07 23.55 20.11
CA ASN A 113 -18.36 23.64 18.83
C ASN A 113 -16.83 23.60 18.96
N LEU A 114 -16.22 24.28 19.93
CA LEU A 114 -14.76 24.31 20.13
C LEU A 114 -14.22 22.98 20.67
N ILE A 115 -14.94 22.33 21.59
CA ILE A 115 -14.60 20.99 22.10
C ILE A 115 -14.72 19.96 20.97
N GLN A 116 -15.80 20.03 20.19
CA GLN A 116 -16.00 19.16 19.03
C GLN A 116 -14.94 19.40 17.94
N LEU A 117 -14.53 20.64 17.68
CA LEU A 117 -13.47 20.98 16.71
C LEU A 117 -12.10 20.42 17.14
N ARG A 118 -11.74 20.56 18.43
CA ARG A 118 -10.50 19.96 18.98
C ARG A 118 -10.55 18.42 18.92
N SER A 119 -11.66 17.82 19.32
CA SER A 119 -11.87 16.37 19.26
C SER A 119 -11.77 15.84 17.82
N LYS A 120 -12.42 16.50 16.85
CA LYS A 120 -12.37 16.14 15.42
C LYS A 120 -10.95 16.24 14.83
N ARG A 121 -10.18 17.27 15.18
CA ARG A 121 -8.77 17.41 14.75
C ARG A 121 -7.88 16.34 15.37
N ASN A 122 -8.08 16.04 16.66
CA ASN A 122 -7.34 14.97 17.34
C ASN A 122 -7.63 13.60 16.72
N PHE A 123 -8.89 13.32 16.38
CA PHE A 123 -9.26 12.09 15.67
C PHE A 123 -8.57 12.00 14.31
N LEU A 124 -8.64 13.05 13.47
CA LEU A 124 -8.05 13.03 12.13
C LEU A 124 -6.54 12.78 12.17
N ASN A 125 -5.83 13.41 13.11
CA ASN A 125 -4.39 13.18 13.28
C ASN A 125 -4.09 11.73 13.69
N LYS A 126 -4.84 11.18 14.66
CA LYS A 126 -4.69 9.78 15.06
C LYS A 126 -5.02 8.82 13.91
N TYR A 127 -6.04 9.12 13.12
CA TYR A 127 -6.42 8.37 11.92
C TYR A 127 -5.29 8.35 10.87
N TYR A 128 -4.68 9.51 10.58
CA TYR A 128 -3.53 9.58 9.67
C TYR A 128 -2.33 8.80 10.20
N GLN A 129 -2.04 8.86 11.51
CA GLN A 129 -0.96 8.05 12.09
C GLN A 129 -1.21 6.55 11.93
N GLN A 130 -2.46 6.11 12.04
CA GLN A 130 -2.85 4.72 11.78
C GLN A 130 -2.63 4.33 10.32
N LEU A 131 -3.07 5.16 9.37
CA LEU A 131 -2.84 4.90 7.95
C LEU A 131 -1.34 4.88 7.59
N ILE A 132 -0.55 5.79 8.16
CA ILE A 132 0.91 5.80 7.99
C ILE A 132 1.49 4.47 8.49
N TYR A 133 1.11 4.02 9.68
CA TYR A 133 1.58 2.74 10.22
C TYR A 133 1.24 1.57 9.30
N ILE A 134 0.02 1.51 8.78
CA ILE A 134 -0.43 0.42 7.90
C ILE A 134 0.29 0.47 6.53
N CYS A 135 0.59 1.66 6.01
CA CYS A 135 1.05 1.85 4.62
C CYS A 135 2.55 2.14 4.46
N ARG A 136 3.29 2.45 5.52
CA ARG A 136 4.71 2.88 5.44
C ARG A 136 5.67 1.80 4.95
N ASP A 137 5.36 0.53 5.18
CA ASP A 137 6.23 -0.58 4.88
C ASP A 137 5.97 -1.11 3.47
N TYR A 138 7.06 -1.36 2.73
CA TYR A 138 7.04 -2.05 1.44
C TYR A 138 6.76 -3.54 1.68
N LEU A 139 5.59 -3.98 1.26
CA LEU A 139 5.20 -5.39 1.39
C LEU A 139 5.92 -6.20 0.31
N THR A 140 7.06 -6.80 0.67
CA THR A 140 7.84 -7.66 -0.22
C THR A 140 7.15 -9.00 -0.49
N GLN A 141 5.88 -9.18 -0.13
CA GLN A 141 5.11 -10.41 -0.38
C GLN A 141 5.81 -11.67 0.14
N GLY A 142 6.46 -11.59 1.31
CA GLY A 142 7.21 -12.71 1.89
C GLY A 142 8.62 -12.92 1.34
N LEU A 143 9.00 -12.26 0.24
CA LEU A 143 10.30 -12.42 -0.43
C LEU A 143 11.49 -12.03 0.47
N ASP A 144 11.28 -11.08 1.40
CA ASP A 144 12.37 -10.51 2.20
C ASP A 144 11.91 -10.05 3.60
N LYS A 145 11.33 -10.96 4.39
CA LYS A 145 10.86 -10.64 5.76
C LYS A 145 11.95 -10.15 6.73
N ASP A 146 13.21 -10.45 6.45
CA ASP A 146 14.35 -10.04 7.28
C ASP A 146 14.61 -8.53 7.19
N ARG A 147 14.06 -7.87 6.15
CA ARG A 147 14.36 -6.46 5.84
C ARG A 147 13.08 -5.73 5.43
N ILE A 148 12.56 -4.93 6.35
CA ILE A 148 11.37 -4.12 6.11
C ILE A 148 11.79 -2.80 5.45
N LEU A 149 11.68 -2.75 4.12
CA LEU A 149 11.97 -1.55 3.33
C LEU A 149 10.84 -0.52 3.50
N LYS A 150 11.18 0.77 3.48
CA LYS A 150 10.17 1.84 3.48
C LYS A 150 9.56 1.99 2.08
N LEU A 151 8.22 1.95 1.99
CA LEU A 151 7.50 2.06 0.72
C LEU A 151 7.89 3.32 -0.05
N GLU A 152 7.94 4.48 0.62
CA GLU A 152 8.29 5.77 0.02
C GLU A 152 9.70 5.80 -0.64
N LYS A 153 10.61 4.92 -0.22
CA LYS A 153 12.00 4.89 -0.71
C LYS A 153 12.19 3.97 -1.91
N VAL A 154 11.33 2.96 -2.05
CA VAL A 154 11.41 1.95 -3.12
C VAL A 154 10.35 2.16 -4.19
N PHE A 155 9.24 2.83 -3.86
CA PHE A 155 8.13 3.05 -4.78
C PHE A 155 8.57 3.77 -6.06
N VAL A 156 8.20 3.16 -7.19
CA VAL A 156 8.33 3.75 -8.52
C VAL A 156 6.93 4.05 -9.04
N PRO A 157 6.61 5.31 -9.42
CA PRO A 157 5.29 5.67 -9.92
C PRO A 157 4.88 4.83 -11.13
N LEU A 158 3.70 4.23 -11.07
CA LEU A 158 3.12 3.48 -12.19
C LEU A 158 2.65 4.43 -13.29
N LYS A 159 2.75 3.97 -14.53
CA LYS A 159 2.16 4.63 -15.69
C LYS A 159 0.84 3.97 -16.04
N MET A 160 -0.09 4.76 -16.54
CA MET A 160 -1.46 4.33 -16.83
C MET A 160 -1.97 4.96 -18.11
N ALA A 161 -2.86 4.25 -18.81
CA ALA A 161 -3.59 4.80 -19.94
C ALA A 161 -5.07 4.44 -19.84
N THR A 162 -5.93 5.33 -20.35
CA THR A 162 -7.38 5.06 -20.45
C THR A 162 -7.64 4.02 -21.53
N LYS A 163 -8.48 3.03 -21.23
CA LYS A 163 -8.81 1.92 -22.13
C LYS A 163 -10.17 1.33 -21.77
N GLU A 164 -10.82 0.62 -22.69
CA GLU A 164 -12.00 -0.18 -22.35
C GLU A 164 -11.61 -1.42 -21.52
N ALA A 165 -12.46 -1.84 -20.58
CA ALA A 165 -12.18 -2.96 -19.68
C ALA A 165 -11.90 -4.29 -20.41
N VAL A 166 -12.62 -4.54 -21.50
CA VAL A 166 -12.46 -5.75 -22.34
C VAL A 166 -11.10 -5.78 -23.03
N GLN A 167 -10.52 -4.61 -23.33
CA GLN A 167 -9.26 -4.53 -24.06
C GLN A 167 -8.03 -4.54 -23.12
N VAL A 168 -8.20 -4.52 -21.80
CA VAL A 168 -7.07 -4.51 -20.86
C VAL A 168 -6.31 -5.83 -20.89
N ASP A 169 -4.98 -5.76 -20.99
CA ASP A 169 -4.11 -6.94 -21.09
C ASP A 169 -3.95 -7.64 -19.72
N PRO A 170 -4.31 -8.93 -19.60
CA PRO A 170 -4.16 -9.71 -18.38
C PRO A 170 -2.76 -10.30 -18.18
N LYS A 171 -1.89 -10.30 -19.20
CA LYS A 171 -0.59 -10.99 -19.18
C LYS A 171 0.40 -10.32 -18.23
N MET A 172 1.06 -11.14 -17.41
CA MET A 172 2.17 -10.70 -16.54
C MET A 172 3.45 -10.38 -17.33
N ILE A 173 3.73 -11.17 -18.37
CA ILE A 173 4.93 -11.08 -19.19
C ILE A 173 4.55 -10.32 -20.46
N GLN A 174 5.27 -9.23 -20.72
CA GLN A 174 5.02 -8.41 -21.91
C GLN A 174 6.35 -8.00 -22.51
N ALA A 175 6.39 -7.88 -23.83
CA ALA A 175 7.58 -7.44 -24.53
C ALA A 175 8.02 -6.08 -23.99
N VAL A 176 9.31 -5.93 -23.68
CA VAL A 176 9.84 -4.64 -23.22
C VAL A 176 9.64 -3.58 -24.29
N ASP A 177 8.79 -2.59 -24.00
CA ASP A 177 8.66 -1.43 -24.86
C ASP A 177 9.91 -0.55 -24.73
N ARG A 178 10.74 -0.56 -25.79
CA ARG A 178 11.93 0.28 -25.91
C ARG A 178 11.62 1.67 -26.46
N SER A 179 10.37 1.96 -26.81
CA SER A 179 9.97 3.26 -27.35
C SER A 179 10.01 4.34 -26.25
N ALA A 180 10.72 5.43 -26.55
CA ALA A 180 10.93 6.52 -25.62
C ALA A 180 9.72 7.47 -25.64
N LYS A 181 8.73 7.16 -24.79
CA LYS A 181 7.53 7.94 -24.45
C LYS A 181 6.31 7.68 -25.36
N ASN A 182 5.29 7.10 -24.76
CA ASN A 182 3.92 7.25 -25.22
C ASN A 182 3.28 8.45 -24.49
N PRO A 183 3.00 9.58 -25.16
CA PRO A 183 2.45 10.79 -24.52
C PRO A 183 1.05 10.60 -23.93
N LYS A 184 0.38 9.48 -24.23
CA LYS A 184 -0.90 9.10 -23.62
C LYS A 184 -0.75 8.48 -22.23
N GLU A 185 0.45 8.07 -21.83
CA GLU A 185 0.71 7.48 -20.51
C GLU A 185 0.86 8.57 -19.44
N LYS A 186 -0.01 8.50 -18.44
CA LYS A 186 -0.04 9.43 -17.30
C LYS A 186 0.16 8.69 -15.99
N GLN A 187 0.45 9.41 -14.91
CA GLN A 187 0.45 8.85 -13.56
C GLN A 187 -0.91 9.07 -12.90
N ILE A 188 -1.20 8.31 -11.84
CA ILE A 188 -2.48 8.43 -11.11
C ILE A 188 -2.76 9.87 -10.63
N TRP A 189 -1.72 10.62 -10.30
CA TRP A 189 -1.83 11.99 -9.79
C TRP A 189 -2.34 12.98 -10.84
N ASP A 190 -2.08 12.72 -12.12
CA ASP A 190 -2.61 13.54 -13.23
C ASP A 190 -4.13 13.37 -13.31
N PHE A 191 -4.63 12.14 -13.15
CA PHE A 191 -6.06 11.84 -13.11
C PHE A 191 -6.72 12.40 -11.85
N LEU A 192 -6.13 12.20 -10.67
CA LEU A 192 -6.66 12.73 -9.40
C LEU A 192 -6.75 14.27 -9.40
N ALA A 193 -5.83 14.95 -10.07
CA ALA A 193 -5.90 16.40 -10.25
C ALA A 193 -7.02 16.80 -11.21
N ALA A 194 -7.17 16.10 -12.34
CA ALA A 194 -8.24 16.35 -13.33
C ALA A 194 -9.64 16.09 -12.77
N MET A 195 -9.79 15.06 -11.92
CA MET A 195 -11.05 14.68 -11.27
C MET A 195 -11.71 15.81 -10.48
N GLN A 196 -10.98 16.85 -10.04
CA GLN A 196 -11.61 18.00 -9.37
C GLN A 196 -12.56 18.78 -10.29
N ASN A 197 -12.29 18.79 -11.60
CA ASN A 197 -12.95 19.67 -12.55
C ASN A 197 -13.88 18.92 -13.52
N GLU A 198 -13.69 17.62 -13.69
CA GLU A 198 -14.43 16.81 -14.67
C GLU A 198 -15.19 15.67 -13.96
N ALA A 199 -16.53 15.78 -13.94
CA ALA A 199 -17.40 14.74 -13.37
C ALA A 199 -17.30 13.40 -14.11
N ALA A 200 -16.88 13.40 -15.38
CA ALA A 200 -16.72 12.22 -16.23
C ALA A 200 -15.66 11.21 -15.72
N PHE A 201 -14.79 11.61 -14.79
CA PHE A 201 -13.75 10.73 -14.23
C PHE A 201 -14.18 10.04 -12.92
N ARG A 202 -15.47 9.86 -12.64
CA ARG A 202 -15.96 9.30 -11.37
C ARG A 202 -17.00 8.21 -11.65
N PRO A 203 -16.77 6.96 -11.20
CA PRO A 203 -15.60 6.41 -10.48
C PRO A 203 -14.43 6.01 -11.41
N ILE A 204 -13.24 5.76 -10.85
CA ILE A 204 -12.09 5.17 -11.57
C ILE A 204 -11.92 3.71 -11.21
N VAL A 205 -11.72 2.88 -12.23
CA VAL A 205 -11.31 1.48 -12.09
C VAL A 205 -9.89 1.32 -12.63
N ILE A 206 -9.00 0.80 -11.81
CA ILE A 206 -7.60 0.51 -12.15
C ILE A 206 -7.45 -0.98 -12.40
N LEU A 207 -7.21 -1.33 -13.66
CA LEU A 207 -7.01 -2.71 -14.09
C LEU A 207 -5.56 -2.97 -14.44
N GLY A 208 -5.11 -4.19 -14.20
CA GLY A 208 -3.80 -4.64 -14.68
C GLY A 208 -3.49 -6.05 -14.22
N ALA A 209 -2.53 -6.67 -14.89
CA ALA A 209 -2.07 -8.03 -14.60
C ALA A 209 -1.73 -8.25 -13.12
N PRO A 210 -1.74 -9.50 -12.63
CA PRO A 210 -1.27 -9.77 -11.27
C PRO A 210 0.20 -9.35 -11.09
N GLY A 211 0.55 -8.90 -9.89
CA GLY A 211 1.89 -8.36 -9.61
C GLY A 211 2.20 -6.97 -10.20
N SER A 212 1.27 -6.33 -10.93
CA SER A 212 1.48 -5.00 -11.55
C SER A 212 1.61 -3.83 -10.56
N GLY A 213 1.39 -4.07 -9.26
CA GLY A 213 1.57 -3.05 -8.22
C GLY A 213 0.34 -2.23 -7.84
N LYS A 214 -0.88 -2.67 -8.20
CA LYS A 214 -2.15 -1.99 -7.87
C LYS A 214 -2.35 -1.72 -6.36
N THR A 215 -2.23 -2.75 -5.53
CA THR A 215 -2.29 -2.62 -4.06
C THR A 215 -1.18 -1.69 -3.55
N THR A 216 0.03 -1.82 -4.07
CA THR A 216 1.16 -0.96 -3.72
C THR A 216 0.90 0.51 -4.08
N LEU A 217 0.27 0.77 -5.23
CA LEU A 217 -0.16 2.10 -5.65
C LEU A 217 -1.19 2.68 -4.67
N LEU A 218 -2.22 1.92 -4.31
CA LEU A 218 -3.24 2.38 -3.36
C LEU A 218 -2.66 2.69 -1.98
N ARG A 219 -1.79 1.83 -1.47
CA ARG A 219 -1.04 2.06 -0.22
C ARG A 219 -0.17 3.31 -0.29
N HIS A 220 0.52 3.52 -1.42
CA HIS A 220 1.32 4.73 -1.63
C HIS A 220 0.47 6.00 -1.68
N ILE A 221 -0.70 5.96 -2.33
CA ILE A 221 -1.66 7.08 -2.35
C ILE A 221 -2.13 7.38 -0.92
N ALA A 222 -2.58 6.37 -0.19
CA ALA A 222 -3.04 6.52 1.20
C ALA A 222 -1.94 7.10 2.09
N LEU A 223 -0.71 6.59 1.99
CA LEU A 223 0.46 7.09 2.71
C LEU A 223 0.77 8.55 2.35
N THR A 224 0.72 8.89 1.06
CA THR A 224 0.99 10.25 0.57
C THR A 224 -0.02 11.26 1.13
N TYR A 225 -1.30 10.92 1.13
CA TYR A 225 -2.34 11.78 1.69
C TYR A 225 -2.26 11.86 3.23
N ALA A 226 -2.00 10.74 3.91
CA ALA A 226 -1.87 10.69 5.37
C ALA A 226 -0.66 11.49 5.87
N THR A 227 0.45 11.49 5.11
CA THR A 227 1.63 12.34 5.36
C THR A 227 1.49 13.76 4.80
N GLN A 228 0.35 14.09 4.17
CA GLN A 228 0.05 15.39 3.59
C GLN A 228 1.11 15.87 2.57
N SER A 229 1.70 14.93 1.84
CA SER A 229 2.78 15.17 0.87
C SER A 229 2.30 15.22 -0.58
N GLN A 230 1.00 15.09 -0.85
CA GLN A 230 0.42 15.00 -2.19
C GLN A 230 0.77 16.20 -3.09
N ARG A 231 0.83 17.41 -2.52
CA ARG A 231 1.20 18.62 -3.28
C ARG A 231 2.68 18.71 -3.63
N LYS A 232 3.54 17.93 -2.96
CA LYS A 232 4.94 17.76 -3.35
C LYS A 232 5.07 16.84 -4.57
N ILE A 233 4.14 15.88 -4.71
CA ILE A 233 4.09 14.98 -5.86
C ILE A 233 3.45 15.66 -7.07
N HIS A 234 2.29 16.27 -6.88
CA HIS A 234 1.57 16.98 -7.93
C HIS A 234 0.94 18.27 -7.40
N PRO A 235 1.29 19.47 -7.93
CA PRO A 235 0.86 20.76 -7.35
C PRO A 235 -0.66 20.94 -7.25
N GLN A 236 -1.40 20.37 -8.21
CA GLN A 236 -2.86 20.44 -8.29
C GLN A 236 -3.55 19.26 -7.59
N ALA A 237 -2.82 18.38 -6.89
CA ALA A 237 -3.44 17.29 -6.15
C ALA A 237 -4.44 17.84 -5.10
N PRO A 238 -5.66 17.27 -5.03
CA PRO A 238 -6.68 17.71 -4.10
C PRO A 238 -6.26 17.46 -2.64
N LYS A 239 -6.99 18.06 -1.70
CA LYS A 239 -6.85 17.73 -0.26
C LYS A 239 -8.02 16.85 0.14
N LEU A 240 -7.77 15.56 0.28
CA LEU A 240 -8.77 14.55 0.60
C LEU A 240 -8.32 13.69 1.78
N ILE A 241 -9.29 13.08 2.44
CA ILE A 241 -9.11 12.09 3.50
C ILE A 241 -9.13 10.72 2.81
N PRO A 242 -8.00 10.01 2.74
CA PRO A 242 -7.94 8.69 2.13
C PRO A 242 -8.65 7.68 3.03
N VAL A 243 -9.45 6.81 2.43
CA VAL A 243 -10.11 5.67 3.08
C VAL A 243 -9.71 4.44 2.29
N LEU A 244 -8.87 3.58 2.87
CA LEU A 244 -8.43 2.34 2.22
C LEU A 244 -9.22 1.16 2.79
N LEU A 245 -9.91 0.44 1.91
CA LEU A 245 -10.65 -0.80 2.22
C LEU A 245 -10.15 -1.90 1.28
N TYR A 246 -9.77 -3.04 1.84
CA TYR A 246 -9.48 -4.24 1.06
C TYR A 246 -10.78 -5.02 0.89
N LEU A 247 -11.29 -5.15 -0.34
CA LEU A 247 -12.62 -5.70 -0.59
C LEU A 247 -12.77 -7.14 -0.09
N ARG A 248 -11.69 -7.93 -0.13
CA ARG A 248 -11.68 -9.27 0.46
C ARG A 248 -11.94 -9.28 1.98
N GLU A 249 -11.36 -8.31 2.71
CA GLU A 249 -11.43 -8.26 4.18
C GLU A 249 -12.80 -7.80 4.67
N VAL A 250 -13.60 -7.17 3.81
CA VAL A 250 -14.94 -6.65 4.12
C VAL A 250 -16.06 -7.43 3.42
N SER A 251 -15.71 -8.44 2.63
CA SER A 251 -16.64 -9.15 1.75
C SER A 251 -17.72 -9.89 2.53
N GLN A 252 -17.35 -10.53 3.63
CA GLN A 252 -18.27 -11.27 4.51
C GLN A 252 -19.24 -10.33 5.22
N GLU A 253 -18.78 -9.19 5.75
CA GLU A 253 -19.68 -8.23 6.40
C GLU A 253 -20.67 -7.62 5.39
N ILE A 254 -20.22 -7.35 4.17
CA ILE A 254 -21.10 -6.88 3.08
C ILE A 254 -22.16 -7.94 2.78
N GLU A 255 -21.74 -9.19 2.56
CA GLU A 255 -22.64 -10.30 2.24
C GLU A 255 -23.70 -10.52 3.33
N LEU A 256 -23.27 -10.66 4.59
CA LEU A 256 -24.18 -10.87 5.72
C LEU A 256 -25.18 -9.72 5.87
N SER A 257 -24.76 -8.49 5.56
CA SER A 257 -25.66 -7.33 5.64
C SER A 257 -26.75 -7.32 4.56
N GLN A 258 -26.52 -7.96 3.41
CA GLN A 258 -27.52 -8.03 2.33
C GLN A 258 -28.61 -9.06 2.61
N GLU A 259 -28.34 -10.05 3.45
CA GLU A 259 -29.31 -11.06 3.87
C GLU A 259 -30.30 -10.52 4.91
N ILE A 260 -29.93 -9.44 5.63
CA ILE A 260 -30.76 -8.80 6.64
C ILE A 260 -31.59 -7.69 6.00
N ALA A 261 -32.86 -8.00 5.66
CA ALA A 261 -33.78 -7.05 5.02
C ALA A 261 -33.99 -5.73 5.78
N ALA A 262 -33.76 -5.72 7.10
CA ALA A 262 -33.99 -4.57 7.96
C ALA A 262 -32.86 -3.52 7.95
N HIS A 263 -31.62 -3.88 7.56
CA HIS A 263 -30.48 -2.96 7.59
C HIS A 263 -29.37 -3.37 6.63
N LYS A 264 -29.22 -2.64 5.52
CA LYS A 264 -28.06 -2.77 4.63
C LYS A 264 -26.87 -1.99 5.21
N LEU A 265 -25.70 -2.64 5.29
CA LEU A 265 -24.48 -1.99 5.77
C LEU A 265 -24.10 -0.82 4.86
N THR A 266 -23.89 0.36 5.43
CA THR A 266 -23.50 1.55 4.65
C THR A 266 -21.99 1.76 4.64
N LEU A 267 -21.46 2.47 3.63
CA LEU A 267 -20.03 2.81 3.57
C LEU A 267 -19.49 3.48 4.86
N PRO A 268 -20.15 4.49 5.47
CA PRO A 268 -19.68 5.07 6.73
C PRO A 268 -19.64 4.09 7.90
N GLU A 269 -20.59 3.16 7.98
CA GLU A 269 -20.65 2.12 9.00
C GLU A 269 -19.50 1.13 8.82
N LEU A 270 -19.29 0.65 7.60
CA LEU A 270 -18.18 -0.25 7.28
C LEU A 270 -16.84 0.41 7.63
N ILE A 271 -16.61 1.67 7.24
CA ILE A 271 -15.39 2.40 7.59
C ILE A 271 -15.21 2.51 9.11
N THR A 272 -16.30 2.79 9.83
CA THR A 272 -16.25 2.92 11.30
C THR A 272 -15.95 1.59 11.98
N GLN A 273 -16.53 0.49 11.50
CA GLN A 273 -16.25 -0.86 11.99
C GLN A 273 -14.77 -1.23 11.76
N GLN A 274 -14.28 -1.05 10.54
CA GLN A 274 -12.90 -1.36 10.17
C GLN A 274 -11.88 -0.57 11.01
N ILE A 275 -12.11 0.73 11.22
CA ILE A 275 -11.20 1.57 12.04
C ILE A 275 -11.19 1.13 13.50
N LYS A 276 -12.34 0.73 14.06
CA LYS A 276 -12.44 0.24 15.43
C LYS A 276 -11.77 -1.12 15.59
N GLY A 277 -11.93 -2.02 14.62
CA GLY A 277 -11.35 -3.38 14.63
C GLY A 277 -9.83 -3.41 14.47
N GLN A 278 -9.25 -2.43 13.77
CA GLN A 278 -7.82 -2.41 13.43
C GLN A 278 -6.86 -2.24 14.62
N ARG A 279 -7.32 -1.79 15.80
CA ARG A 279 -6.47 -1.62 16.99
C ARG A 279 -7.04 -2.38 18.18
N LYS A 280 -6.28 -3.35 18.68
CA LYS A 280 -6.59 -4.04 19.95
C LYS A 280 -6.34 -3.15 21.18
N ILE A 281 -5.44 -2.18 21.08
CA ILE A 281 -5.05 -1.25 22.17
C ILE A 281 -5.33 0.19 21.71
N ASP A 282 -6.03 0.98 22.53
CA ASP A 282 -6.58 2.31 22.20
C ASP A 282 -7.33 2.32 20.85
N PRO A 283 -8.47 1.59 20.73
CA PRO A 283 -9.29 1.60 19.54
C PRO A 283 -9.69 3.02 19.15
N LEU A 284 -9.51 3.35 17.87
CA LEU A 284 -9.86 4.67 17.40
C LEU A 284 -11.38 4.76 17.26
N ASN A 285 -11.99 5.71 17.97
CA ASN A 285 -13.42 5.95 17.90
C ASN A 285 -13.71 7.21 17.06
N PRO A 286 -14.23 7.05 15.83
CA PRO A 286 -14.68 8.20 15.04
C PRO A 286 -15.81 8.94 15.77
N PRO A 287 -15.81 10.29 15.72
CA PRO A 287 -16.98 11.05 16.15
C PRO A 287 -18.24 10.60 15.38
N LEU A 288 -19.41 10.72 16.02
CA LEU A 288 -20.67 10.33 15.42
C LEU A 288 -20.86 10.99 14.04
N HIS A 289 -21.29 10.21 13.05
CA HIS A 289 -21.48 10.60 11.65
C HIS A 289 -20.27 11.20 10.93
N TRP A 290 -19.06 11.12 11.50
CA TRP A 290 -17.90 11.82 10.94
C TRP A 290 -17.60 11.43 9.48
N PHE A 291 -17.55 10.13 9.18
CA PHE A 291 -17.32 9.67 7.81
C PHE A 291 -18.50 9.98 6.88
N ALA A 292 -19.74 9.84 7.35
CA ALA A 292 -20.93 10.18 6.58
C ALA A 292 -20.91 11.66 6.16
N ASP A 293 -20.57 12.56 7.09
CA ASP A 293 -20.41 13.98 6.82
C ASP A 293 -19.29 14.25 5.81
N LYS A 294 -18.13 13.58 5.95
CA LYS A 294 -16.97 13.79 5.07
C LYS A 294 -17.18 13.28 3.66
N LEU A 295 -17.88 12.16 3.51
CA LEU A 295 -18.31 11.62 2.22
C LEU A 295 -19.29 12.60 1.54
N ARG A 296 -20.34 13.06 2.24
CA ARG A 296 -21.29 14.07 1.71
C ARG A 296 -20.63 15.41 1.37
N GLN A 297 -19.58 15.80 2.11
CA GLN A 297 -18.81 17.02 1.87
C GLN A 297 -17.76 16.88 0.76
N LYS A 298 -17.68 15.74 0.07
CA LYS A 298 -16.70 15.48 -1.02
C LYS A 298 -15.25 15.55 -0.53
N GLN A 299 -15.01 15.24 0.74
CA GLN A 299 -13.71 15.35 1.39
C GLN A 299 -12.96 14.01 1.48
N CYS A 300 -13.56 12.93 0.98
CA CYS A 300 -12.98 11.59 1.02
C CYS A 300 -12.45 11.15 -0.35
N LEU A 301 -11.39 10.35 -0.31
CA LEU A 301 -10.93 9.53 -1.42
C LEU A 301 -11.06 8.07 -0.99
N VAL A 302 -12.03 7.35 -1.53
CA VAL A 302 -12.32 5.96 -1.19
C VAL A 302 -11.53 5.04 -2.13
N LEU A 303 -10.62 4.27 -1.55
CA LEU A 303 -9.71 3.36 -2.21
C LEU A 303 -10.19 1.93 -1.91
N LEU A 304 -10.75 1.26 -2.90
CA LEU A 304 -11.27 -0.10 -2.82
C LEU A 304 -10.26 -1.04 -3.51
N ASP A 305 -9.54 -1.83 -2.73
CA ASP A 305 -8.49 -2.70 -3.26
C ASP A 305 -8.98 -4.14 -3.48
N GLY A 306 -8.72 -4.68 -4.67
CA GLY A 306 -8.74 -6.12 -4.92
C GLY A 306 -10.12 -6.75 -5.08
N LEU A 307 -10.96 -6.26 -6.01
CA LEU A 307 -12.25 -6.92 -6.31
C LEU A 307 -12.05 -8.37 -6.80
N ASP A 308 -10.95 -8.64 -7.51
CA ASP A 308 -10.58 -10.00 -7.94
C ASP A 308 -10.14 -10.92 -6.79
N GLU A 309 -9.87 -10.36 -5.61
CA GLU A 309 -9.46 -11.14 -4.43
C GLU A 309 -10.66 -11.75 -3.68
N VAL A 310 -11.89 -11.39 -4.07
CA VAL A 310 -13.12 -12.08 -3.63
C VAL A 310 -13.31 -13.30 -4.52
N ALA A 311 -12.90 -14.46 -4.01
CA ALA A 311 -12.78 -15.69 -4.79
C ALA A 311 -14.14 -16.23 -5.25
N ASP A 312 -15.12 -16.32 -4.35
CA ASP A 312 -16.48 -16.75 -4.69
C ASP A 312 -17.16 -15.73 -5.60
N GLU A 313 -17.66 -16.21 -6.74
CA GLU A 313 -18.25 -15.35 -7.77
C GLU A 313 -19.56 -14.70 -7.30
N THR A 314 -20.39 -15.43 -6.55
CA THR A 314 -21.66 -14.92 -6.03
C THR A 314 -21.40 -13.81 -5.01
N GLN A 315 -20.46 -14.04 -4.09
CA GLN A 315 -20.01 -13.04 -3.13
C GLN A 315 -19.38 -11.84 -3.83
N ARG A 316 -18.58 -12.05 -4.88
CA ARG A 316 -18.01 -10.96 -5.68
C ARG A 316 -19.11 -10.11 -6.34
N GLN A 317 -20.19 -10.71 -6.85
CA GLN A 317 -21.36 -9.95 -7.34
C GLN A 317 -22.04 -9.15 -6.22
N LYS A 318 -22.22 -9.74 -5.04
CA LYS A 318 -22.77 -9.06 -3.86
C LYS A 318 -21.94 -7.82 -3.49
N VAL A 319 -20.61 -7.98 -3.43
CA VAL A 319 -19.66 -6.88 -3.16
C VAL A 319 -19.73 -5.82 -4.25
N LYS A 320 -19.70 -6.20 -5.53
CA LYS A 320 -19.86 -5.27 -6.65
C LYS A 320 -21.16 -4.48 -6.52
N ASN A 321 -22.29 -5.14 -6.30
CA ASN A 321 -23.60 -4.47 -6.21
C ASN A 321 -23.64 -3.50 -5.03
N TRP A 322 -23.05 -3.88 -3.90
CA TRP A 322 -22.89 -2.97 -2.77
C TRP A 322 -22.07 -1.74 -3.14
N VAL A 323 -20.94 -1.90 -3.85
CA VAL A 323 -20.10 -0.78 -4.30
C VAL A 323 -20.87 0.16 -5.23
N ASP A 324 -21.65 -0.37 -6.18
CA ASP A 324 -22.51 0.44 -7.05
C ASP A 324 -23.52 1.27 -6.22
N GLU A 325 -24.19 0.65 -5.24
CA GLU A 325 -25.10 1.37 -4.32
C GLU A 325 -24.38 2.51 -3.57
N GLN A 326 -23.13 2.30 -3.14
CA GLN A 326 -22.36 3.34 -2.45
C GLN A 326 -21.94 4.47 -3.38
N ILE A 327 -21.58 4.16 -4.63
CA ILE A 327 -21.24 5.16 -5.64
C ILE A 327 -22.46 6.03 -5.95
N GLN A 328 -23.64 5.41 -6.12
CA GLN A 328 -24.91 6.13 -6.32
C GLN A 328 -25.30 7.00 -5.11
N THR A 329 -25.02 6.53 -3.89
CA THR A 329 -25.28 7.28 -2.66
C THR A 329 -24.35 8.49 -2.50
N TYR A 330 -23.10 8.38 -2.99
CA TYR A 330 -22.08 9.40 -2.86
C TYR A 330 -21.45 9.79 -4.23
N PRO A 331 -22.25 10.28 -5.20
CA PRO A 331 -21.81 10.46 -6.60
C PRO A 331 -20.68 11.48 -6.75
N ASP A 332 -20.52 12.35 -5.75
CA ASP A 332 -19.51 13.38 -5.71
C ASP A 332 -18.22 12.99 -4.95
N THR A 333 -18.19 11.81 -4.33
CA THR A 333 -16.99 11.27 -3.69
C THR A 333 -16.09 10.62 -4.73
N LEU A 334 -14.77 10.74 -4.56
CA LEU A 334 -13.82 10.07 -5.45
C LEU A 334 -13.68 8.60 -5.02
N PHE A 335 -14.06 7.69 -5.91
CA PHE A 335 -13.83 6.25 -5.76
C PHE A 335 -12.75 5.79 -6.73
N LEU A 336 -11.81 5.00 -6.20
CA LEU A 336 -10.80 4.28 -6.95
C LEU A 336 -10.92 2.81 -6.59
N LEU A 337 -11.26 1.96 -7.55
CA LEU A 337 -11.34 0.52 -7.39
C LEU A 337 -10.19 -0.15 -8.14
N THR A 338 -9.55 -1.18 -7.57
CA THR A 338 -8.56 -2.00 -8.28
C THR A 338 -9.08 -3.42 -8.52
N SER A 339 -8.68 -4.01 -9.65
CA SER A 339 -8.93 -5.42 -9.93
C SER A 339 -7.98 -5.98 -11.00
N ARG A 340 -7.87 -7.31 -11.12
CA ARG A 340 -7.36 -7.99 -12.32
C ARG A 340 -8.40 -7.88 -13.46
N PRO A 341 -8.00 -7.84 -14.74
CA PRO A 341 -8.95 -7.71 -15.84
C PRO A 341 -10.06 -8.77 -15.81
N TYR A 342 -9.69 -10.05 -15.66
CA TYR A 342 -10.66 -11.16 -15.60
C TYR A 342 -11.61 -11.07 -14.39
N GLY A 343 -11.07 -10.80 -13.19
CA GLY A 343 -11.90 -10.65 -11.99
C GLY A 343 -12.92 -9.53 -12.13
N TYR A 344 -12.53 -8.40 -12.75
CA TYR A 344 -13.44 -7.29 -13.02
C TYR A 344 -14.49 -7.60 -14.09
N ARG A 345 -14.13 -8.28 -15.18
CA ARG A 345 -15.08 -8.62 -16.26
C ARG A 345 -16.22 -9.51 -15.79
N SER A 346 -15.96 -10.38 -14.81
CA SER A 346 -17.02 -11.18 -14.20
C SER A 346 -17.99 -10.33 -13.38
N ALA A 347 -17.54 -9.24 -12.75
CA ALA A 347 -18.33 -8.38 -11.89
C ALA A 347 -18.08 -6.88 -12.18
N PRO A 348 -18.44 -6.37 -13.38
CA PRO A 348 -18.16 -5.00 -13.78
C PRO A 348 -19.13 -4.05 -13.09
N LEU A 349 -18.65 -2.88 -12.66
CA LEU A 349 -19.51 -1.83 -12.09
C LEU A 349 -20.55 -1.37 -13.12
N GLN A 350 -21.77 -1.04 -12.67
CA GLN A 350 -22.86 -0.61 -13.56
C GLN A 350 -22.76 0.85 -13.98
N GLU A 351 -22.13 1.68 -13.17
CA GLU A 351 -21.97 3.11 -13.44
C GLU A 351 -20.99 3.36 -14.59
N SER A 352 -21.12 4.52 -15.25
CA SER A 352 -20.12 4.96 -16.24
C SER A 352 -18.78 5.19 -15.55
N VAL A 353 -17.83 4.28 -15.76
CA VAL A 353 -16.52 4.30 -15.09
C VAL A 353 -15.42 4.74 -16.04
N THR A 354 -14.40 5.42 -15.50
CA THR A 354 -13.13 5.57 -16.21
C THR A 354 -12.23 4.39 -15.88
N VAL A 355 -11.92 3.57 -16.89
CA VAL A 355 -10.98 2.45 -16.75
C VAL A 355 -9.57 2.90 -17.11
N LEU A 356 -8.63 2.68 -16.18
CA LEU A 356 -7.21 2.92 -16.34
C LEU A 356 -6.45 1.59 -16.32
N GLU A 357 -5.76 1.28 -17.41
CA GLU A 357 -4.83 0.14 -17.49
C GLU A 357 -3.48 0.55 -16.90
N VAL A 358 -2.98 -0.22 -15.93
CA VAL A 358 -1.60 -0.16 -15.46
C VAL A 358 -0.69 -0.64 -16.59
N LYS A 359 0.24 0.23 -17.02
CA LYS A 359 1.24 -0.13 -18.03
C LYS A 359 2.43 -0.86 -17.40
N PRO A 360 3.07 -1.78 -18.14
CA PRO A 360 4.31 -2.40 -17.71
C PRO A 360 5.38 -1.35 -17.38
N PHE A 361 6.33 -1.69 -16.52
CA PHE A 361 7.49 -0.83 -16.32
C PHE A 361 8.28 -0.68 -17.61
N ASN A 362 8.56 0.56 -17.98
CA ASN A 362 9.62 0.81 -18.96
C ASN A 362 10.99 0.68 -18.31
N LEU A 363 12.03 0.68 -19.15
CA LEU A 363 13.42 0.53 -18.71
C LEU A 363 13.82 1.52 -17.61
N LYS A 364 13.38 2.78 -17.67
CA LYS A 364 13.70 3.78 -16.65
C LYS A 364 13.07 3.44 -15.30
N GLN A 365 11.80 3.00 -15.29
CA GLN A 365 11.12 2.55 -14.07
C GLN A 365 11.78 1.30 -13.48
N MET A 366 12.16 0.33 -14.33
CA MET A 366 12.89 -0.87 -13.91
C MET A 366 14.23 -0.51 -13.26
N GLN A 367 15.05 0.29 -13.93
CA GLN A 367 16.34 0.74 -13.40
C GLN A 367 16.18 1.50 -12.09
N GLN A 368 15.19 2.40 -12.01
CA GLN A 368 14.91 3.13 -10.78
C GLN A 368 14.52 2.19 -9.63
N PHE A 369 13.67 1.20 -9.90
CA PHE A 369 13.27 0.21 -8.90
C PHE A 369 14.48 -0.59 -8.40
N VAL A 370 15.29 -1.15 -9.31
CA VAL A 370 16.45 -1.97 -8.96
C VAL A 370 17.46 -1.18 -8.13
N ASN A 371 17.79 0.05 -8.54
CA ASN A 371 18.70 0.91 -7.79
C ASN A 371 18.17 1.23 -6.39
N ASN A 372 16.90 1.64 -6.29
CA ASN A 372 16.28 1.95 -4.99
C ASN A 372 16.22 0.71 -4.09
N TRP A 373 15.87 -0.44 -4.65
CA TRP A 373 15.77 -1.70 -3.91
C TRP A 373 17.13 -2.10 -3.36
N TYR A 374 18.19 -2.13 -4.17
CA TYR A 374 19.53 -2.47 -3.69
C TYR A 374 20.03 -1.48 -2.63
N LEU A 375 19.91 -0.18 -2.88
CA LEU A 375 20.34 0.84 -1.92
C LEU A 375 19.65 0.67 -0.56
N GLN A 376 18.31 0.59 -0.55
CA GLN A 376 17.57 0.43 0.70
C GLN A 376 17.87 -0.91 1.38
N THR A 377 18.11 -1.96 0.60
CA THR A 377 18.46 -3.27 1.15
C THR A 377 19.84 -3.24 1.79
N GLU A 378 20.84 -2.60 1.17
CA GLU A 378 22.18 -2.46 1.74
C GLU A 378 22.20 -1.60 3.02
N ILE A 379 21.41 -0.51 3.04
CA ILE A 379 21.25 0.34 4.23
C ILE A 379 20.68 -0.49 5.40
N ILE A 380 19.61 -1.25 5.17
CA ILE A 380 19.01 -2.08 6.24
C ILE A 380 19.97 -3.19 6.68
N SER A 381 20.67 -3.83 5.74
CA SER A 381 21.65 -4.87 6.05
C SER A 381 22.80 -4.37 6.94
N ARG A 382 23.07 -3.06 6.97
CA ARG A 382 24.08 -2.41 7.83
C ARG A 382 23.45 -1.52 8.90
N ALA A 383 22.32 -1.95 9.47
CA ALA A 383 21.65 -1.29 10.60
C ALA A 383 21.31 0.20 10.38
N GLY A 384 21.09 0.61 9.12
CA GLY A 384 20.73 1.96 8.76
C GLY A 384 21.90 2.86 8.33
N GLU A 385 23.12 2.33 8.26
CA GLU A 385 24.28 3.09 7.79
C GLU A 385 24.22 3.34 6.27
N GLU A 386 24.51 4.58 5.87
CA GLU A 386 24.54 5.02 4.47
C GLU A 386 25.83 5.80 4.21
N ASP A 387 26.94 5.07 4.06
CA ASP A 387 28.23 5.63 3.65
C ASP A 387 28.51 5.43 2.15
N LEU A 388 29.68 5.89 1.69
CA LEU A 388 30.08 5.77 0.29
C LEU A 388 30.21 4.31 -0.16
N GLY A 389 30.74 3.42 0.70
CA GLY A 389 30.90 2.00 0.39
C GLY A 389 29.56 1.29 0.25
N VAL A 390 28.58 1.59 1.11
CA VAL A 390 27.21 1.07 1.00
C VAL A 390 26.57 1.44 -0.35
N ARG A 391 26.76 2.69 -0.78
CA ARG A 391 26.23 3.18 -2.06
C ARG A 391 26.96 2.57 -3.26
N GLU A 392 28.27 2.39 -3.17
CA GLU A 392 29.07 1.74 -4.22
C GLU A 392 28.65 0.28 -4.39
N GLU A 393 28.57 -0.49 -3.30
CA GLU A 393 28.17 -1.90 -3.35
C GLU A 393 26.73 -2.07 -3.85
N ALA A 394 25.80 -1.24 -3.38
CA ALA A 394 24.43 -1.23 -3.90
C ALA A 394 24.36 -0.95 -5.41
N ARG A 395 25.19 0.00 -5.88
CA ARG A 395 25.26 0.37 -7.29
C ARG A 395 25.84 -0.75 -8.13
N GLU A 396 26.95 -1.37 -7.71
CA GLU A 396 27.57 -2.48 -8.43
C GLU A 396 26.60 -3.66 -8.62
N GLN A 397 25.89 -4.04 -7.56
CA GLN A 397 24.89 -5.11 -7.62
C GLN A 397 23.70 -4.76 -8.50
N ALA A 398 23.24 -3.50 -8.46
CA ALA A 398 22.17 -3.00 -9.32
C ALA A 398 22.58 -2.99 -10.80
N GLU A 399 23.79 -2.51 -11.10
CA GLU A 399 24.35 -2.46 -12.46
C GLU A 399 24.52 -3.86 -13.05
N ASP A 400 25.04 -4.83 -12.26
CA ASP A 400 25.13 -6.24 -12.68
C ASP A 400 23.75 -6.83 -13.00
N LEU A 401 22.77 -6.64 -12.11
CA LEU A 401 21.42 -7.15 -12.37
C LEU A 401 20.79 -6.53 -13.62
N ILE A 402 20.88 -5.20 -13.76
CA ILE A 402 20.34 -4.50 -14.93
C ILE A 402 21.00 -5.02 -16.20
N ALA A 403 22.31 -5.26 -16.21
CA ALA A 403 23.02 -5.82 -17.35
C ALA A 403 22.52 -7.23 -17.70
N ARG A 404 22.34 -8.11 -16.71
CA ARG A 404 21.81 -9.47 -16.93
C ARG A 404 20.39 -9.46 -17.48
N ILE A 405 19.52 -8.59 -16.97
CA ILE A 405 18.15 -8.42 -17.47
C ILE A 405 18.18 -7.95 -18.93
N LEU A 406 18.99 -6.95 -19.26
CA LEU A 406 19.06 -6.39 -20.61
C LEU A 406 19.65 -7.35 -21.65
N ASN A 407 20.56 -8.23 -21.23
CA ASN A 407 21.20 -9.24 -22.09
C ASN A 407 20.37 -10.51 -22.27
N SER A 408 19.19 -10.62 -21.64
CA SER A 408 18.30 -11.77 -21.75
C SER A 408 16.88 -11.32 -22.02
N LYS A 409 16.39 -11.51 -23.26
CA LYS A 409 15.02 -11.13 -23.64
C LYS A 409 13.95 -11.71 -22.68
N PRO A 410 13.98 -13.00 -22.31
CA PRO A 410 12.98 -13.54 -21.39
C PRO A 410 13.02 -12.89 -20.00
N LEU A 411 14.20 -12.58 -19.48
CA LEU A 411 14.33 -11.83 -18.21
C LEU A 411 13.79 -10.41 -18.36
N ALA A 412 14.10 -9.74 -19.46
CA ALA A 412 13.63 -8.40 -19.76
C ALA A 412 12.09 -8.34 -19.80
N ASP A 413 11.46 -9.29 -20.50
CA ASP A 413 10.01 -9.36 -20.64
C ASP A 413 9.30 -9.70 -19.32
N MET A 414 9.96 -10.38 -18.38
CA MET A 414 9.44 -10.58 -17.01
C MET A 414 9.65 -9.34 -16.13
N ALA A 415 10.80 -8.67 -16.27
CA ALA A 415 11.23 -7.56 -15.42
C ALA A 415 10.34 -6.30 -15.54
N VAL A 416 9.48 -6.23 -16.56
CA VAL A 416 8.47 -5.17 -16.68
C VAL A 416 7.37 -5.28 -15.63
N ASN A 417 7.18 -6.47 -15.03
CA ASN A 417 6.24 -6.71 -13.94
C ASN A 417 6.95 -6.47 -12.58
N PRO A 418 6.47 -5.54 -11.72
CA PRO A 418 7.14 -5.21 -10.46
C PRO A 418 7.31 -6.39 -9.50
N LEU A 419 6.36 -7.33 -9.45
CA LEU A 419 6.48 -8.52 -8.61
C LEU A 419 7.60 -9.44 -9.11
N LEU A 420 7.60 -9.75 -10.42
CA LEU A 420 8.64 -10.59 -11.03
C LEU A 420 10.02 -9.92 -10.93
N LEU A 421 10.09 -8.59 -11.10
CA LEU A 421 11.33 -7.83 -10.91
C LEU A 421 11.84 -7.93 -9.46
N THR A 422 10.94 -7.90 -8.47
CA THR A 422 11.31 -8.10 -7.06
C THR A 422 11.84 -9.52 -6.84
N MET A 423 11.22 -10.54 -7.44
CA MET A 423 11.68 -11.93 -7.37
C MET A 423 13.06 -12.09 -8.02
N ILE A 424 13.25 -11.55 -9.23
CA ILE A 424 14.52 -11.54 -9.95
C ILE A 424 15.62 -10.88 -9.10
N ALA A 425 15.36 -9.70 -8.52
CA ALA A 425 16.31 -9.04 -7.63
C ALA A 425 16.63 -9.87 -6.37
N THR A 426 15.62 -10.55 -5.82
CA THR A 426 15.79 -11.43 -4.65
C THR A 426 16.67 -12.64 -4.97
N VAL A 427 16.40 -13.32 -6.10
CA VAL A 427 17.17 -14.48 -6.58
C VAL A 427 18.60 -14.06 -6.93
N HIS A 428 18.76 -12.94 -7.64
CA HIS A 428 20.08 -12.39 -8.01
C HIS A 428 20.95 -12.14 -6.78
N ARG A 429 20.41 -11.46 -5.77
CA ARG A 429 21.13 -11.14 -4.54
C ARG A 429 21.62 -12.39 -3.79
N ARG A 430 20.93 -13.52 -3.95
CA ARG A 430 21.32 -14.79 -3.31
C ARG A 430 22.45 -15.51 -4.06
N GLY A 431 22.87 -15.01 -5.22
CA GLY A 431 23.90 -15.63 -6.05
C GLY A 431 23.39 -16.79 -6.90
N SER A 432 22.07 -16.99 -6.98
CA SER A 432 21.45 -18.03 -7.81
C SER A 432 21.47 -17.65 -9.29
N ALA A 433 21.42 -18.65 -10.16
CA ALA A 433 21.25 -18.42 -11.59
C ALA A 433 19.88 -17.79 -11.87
N LEU A 434 19.83 -16.78 -12.75
CA LEU A 434 18.59 -16.13 -13.12
C LEU A 434 17.84 -16.96 -14.18
N PRO A 435 16.61 -17.41 -13.89
CA PRO A 435 15.88 -18.31 -14.79
C PRO A 435 15.32 -17.59 -16.02
N GLY A 436 15.21 -18.30 -17.13
CA GLY A 436 14.69 -17.77 -18.39
C GLY A 436 13.16 -17.83 -18.49
N LYS A 437 12.48 -18.59 -17.63
CA LYS A 437 11.03 -18.74 -17.64
C LYS A 437 10.39 -18.30 -16.32
N ARG A 438 9.15 -17.84 -16.38
CA ARG A 438 8.37 -17.42 -15.20
C ARG A 438 8.16 -18.56 -14.20
N VAL A 439 7.80 -19.75 -14.67
CA VAL A 439 7.61 -20.93 -13.79
C VAL A 439 8.90 -21.34 -13.08
N GLU A 440 10.05 -21.21 -13.76
CA GLU A 440 11.37 -21.44 -13.16
C GLU A 440 11.70 -20.36 -12.13
N LEU A 441 11.33 -19.10 -12.37
CA LEU A 441 11.47 -18.02 -11.37
C LEU A 441 10.68 -18.32 -10.09
N TYR A 442 9.43 -18.80 -10.21
CA TYR A 442 8.64 -19.23 -9.06
C TYR A 442 9.29 -20.42 -8.33
N LYS A 443 9.86 -21.37 -9.07
CA LYS A 443 10.63 -22.48 -8.49
C LYS A 443 11.83 -21.99 -7.69
N GLU A 444 12.67 -21.16 -8.29
CA GLU A 444 13.89 -20.63 -7.65
C GLU A 444 13.55 -19.81 -6.41
N ILE A 445 12.52 -18.98 -6.45
CA ILE A 445 12.15 -18.18 -5.29
C ILE A 445 11.56 -19.03 -4.16
N CYS A 446 10.73 -20.04 -4.47
CA CYS A 446 10.24 -20.98 -3.46
C CYS A 446 11.41 -21.73 -2.81
N GLN A 447 12.37 -22.19 -3.61
CA GLN A 447 13.58 -22.83 -3.12
C GLN A 447 14.38 -21.90 -2.19
N VAL A 448 14.70 -20.68 -2.65
CA VAL A 448 15.42 -19.66 -1.86
C VAL A 448 14.73 -19.38 -0.53
N LEU A 449 13.40 -19.24 -0.51
CA LEU A 449 12.63 -18.96 0.71
C LEU A 449 12.60 -20.16 1.66
N LEU A 450 12.47 -21.38 1.14
CA LEU A 450 12.40 -22.61 1.94
C LEU A 450 13.77 -23.09 2.45
N GLU A 451 14.85 -22.73 1.77
CA GLU A 451 16.23 -22.98 2.18
C GLU A 451 16.70 -22.04 3.29
N LYS A 452 15.98 -20.93 3.57
CA LYS A 452 16.34 -20.01 4.65
C LYS A 452 16.49 -20.77 5.98
N ARG A 453 17.73 -20.84 6.45
CA ARG A 453 18.14 -21.37 7.76
C ARG A 453 18.65 -20.20 8.62
N HIS A 454 17.77 -19.36 9.15
CA HIS A 454 18.24 -18.30 10.06
C HIS A 454 18.44 -18.77 11.51
N ARG A 455 19.29 -18.00 12.22
CA ARG A 455 20.05 -18.25 13.47
C ARG A 455 19.27 -18.67 14.72
N ALA A 456 17.99 -19.03 14.63
CA ALA A 456 17.24 -19.56 15.76
C ALA A 456 17.70 -21.01 16.03
N LYS A 457 18.83 -21.17 16.75
CA LYS A 457 19.36 -22.46 17.24
C LYS A 457 18.33 -23.33 17.98
N LYS A 458 17.13 -22.81 18.29
CA LYS A 458 16.05 -23.49 19.01
C LYS A 458 14.87 -23.95 18.12
N LEU A 459 14.77 -23.52 16.86
CA LEU A 459 13.61 -23.81 15.97
C LEU A 459 14.03 -24.33 14.58
N ALA A 460 15.29 -24.73 14.41
CA ALA A 460 15.76 -25.33 13.16
C ALA A 460 15.17 -26.74 13.02
N ILE A 461 13.96 -26.81 12.46
CA ILE A 461 13.33 -28.04 12.04
C ILE A 461 14.22 -28.70 10.97
N PRO A 462 14.56 -30.00 11.10
CA PRO A 462 15.47 -30.71 10.18
C PRO A 462 14.77 -31.13 8.87
N LEU A 463 13.97 -30.25 8.27
CA LEU A 463 13.37 -30.48 6.96
C LEU A 463 14.19 -29.80 5.87
N ILE A 464 14.47 -30.54 4.80
CA ILE A 464 15.04 -29.97 3.57
C ILE A 464 13.96 -29.20 2.80
N ALA A 465 14.36 -28.29 1.91
CA ALA A 465 13.44 -27.40 1.19
C ALA A 465 12.35 -28.15 0.42
N THR A 466 12.69 -29.28 -0.22
CA THR A 466 11.74 -30.12 -0.97
C THR A 466 10.67 -30.74 -0.07
N GLN A 467 11.01 -31.18 1.14
CA GLN A 467 10.04 -31.69 2.11
C GLN A 467 9.07 -30.60 2.56
N LYS A 468 9.57 -29.39 2.85
CA LYS A 468 8.71 -28.26 3.19
C LYS A 468 7.78 -27.89 2.03
N GLN A 469 8.31 -27.91 0.80
CA GLN A 469 7.53 -27.63 -0.40
C GLN A 469 6.39 -28.64 -0.57
N ALA A 470 6.65 -29.94 -0.41
CA ALA A 470 5.65 -31.00 -0.49
C ALA A 470 4.46 -30.81 0.47
N VAL A 471 4.71 -30.33 1.69
CA VAL A 471 3.63 -30.00 2.63
C VAL A 471 2.84 -28.77 2.17
N LEU A 472 3.53 -27.74 1.66
CA LEU A 472 2.89 -26.51 1.20
C LEU A 472 2.13 -26.69 -0.12
N GLN A 473 2.54 -27.61 -0.99
CA GLN A 473 1.86 -27.97 -2.23
C GLN A 473 0.47 -28.56 -1.95
N VAL A 474 0.38 -29.52 -1.03
CA VAL A 474 -0.89 -30.11 -0.57
C VAL A 474 -1.79 -29.03 0.05
N LEU A 475 -1.24 -28.17 0.90
CA LEU A 475 -1.99 -27.07 1.50
C LEU A 475 -2.51 -26.12 0.42
N ALA A 476 -1.66 -25.69 -0.52
CA ALA A 476 -2.02 -24.77 -1.58
C ALA A 476 -3.13 -25.32 -2.48
N LEU A 477 -3.04 -26.59 -2.90
CA LEU A 477 -4.08 -27.22 -3.71
C LEU A 477 -5.43 -27.25 -2.98
N MET A 478 -5.42 -27.60 -1.69
CA MET A 478 -6.64 -27.61 -0.88
C MET A 478 -7.27 -26.22 -0.74
N LEU A 479 -6.47 -25.16 -0.60
CA LEU A 479 -7.00 -23.79 -0.59
C LEU A 479 -7.58 -23.38 -1.94
N MET A 480 -6.94 -23.78 -3.06
CA MET A 480 -7.47 -23.55 -4.40
C MET A 480 -8.83 -24.25 -4.59
N GLN A 481 -8.96 -25.51 -4.18
CA GLN A 481 -10.22 -26.27 -4.25
C GLN A 481 -11.34 -25.67 -3.40
N ASN A 482 -11.01 -25.07 -2.26
CA ASN A 482 -11.97 -24.41 -1.39
C ASN A 482 -12.25 -22.95 -1.81
N ASN A 483 -11.72 -22.48 -2.94
CA ASN A 483 -11.84 -21.10 -3.40
C ASN A 483 -11.52 -20.08 -2.28
N THR A 484 -10.43 -20.33 -1.53
CA THR A 484 -10.03 -19.47 -0.41
C THR A 484 -8.54 -19.20 -0.43
N ARG A 485 -8.14 -18.10 0.22
CA ARG A 485 -6.74 -17.73 0.47
C ARG A 485 -6.31 -18.04 1.91
N GLU A 486 -7.30 -18.14 2.79
CA GLU A 486 -7.12 -18.22 4.22
C GLU A 486 -7.46 -19.60 4.75
N PHE A 487 -6.77 -20.00 5.80
CA PHE A 487 -7.09 -21.19 6.56
C PHE A 487 -6.85 -20.99 8.04
N LYS A 488 -7.67 -21.65 8.85
CA LYS A 488 -7.38 -21.83 10.27
C LYS A 488 -6.43 -22.99 10.46
N LEU A 489 -5.36 -22.75 11.21
CA LEU A 489 -4.37 -23.78 11.49
C LEU A 489 -4.97 -24.91 12.31
N SER A 490 -5.82 -24.62 13.30
CA SER A 490 -6.57 -25.63 14.05
C SER A 490 -7.38 -26.60 13.16
N GLU A 491 -7.96 -26.10 12.07
CA GLU A 491 -8.75 -26.91 11.13
C GLU A 491 -7.87 -27.71 10.15
N LYS A 492 -6.73 -27.15 9.73
CA LYS A 492 -5.86 -27.77 8.70
C LYS A 492 -4.66 -28.53 9.29
N ALA A 493 -4.42 -28.45 10.59
CA ALA A 493 -3.35 -29.17 11.27
C ALA A 493 -3.34 -30.68 10.99
N PRO A 494 -4.48 -31.41 10.97
CA PRO A 494 -4.47 -32.84 10.65
C PRO A 494 -3.94 -33.15 9.24
N LEU A 495 -4.30 -32.34 8.23
CA LEU A 495 -3.83 -32.47 6.85
C LEU A 495 -2.32 -32.24 6.77
N ILE A 496 -1.85 -31.14 7.38
CA ILE A 496 -0.44 -30.76 7.42
C ILE A 496 0.37 -31.85 8.14
N GLN A 497 -0.14 -32.35 9.26
CA GLN A 497 0.51 -33.40 10.04
C GLN A 497 0.61 -34.72 9.28
N ALA A 498 -0.44 -35.10 8.53
CA ALA A 498 -0.42 -36.30 7.70
C ALA A 498 0.67 -36.20 6.63
N LYS A 499 0.75 -35.08 5.91
CA LYS A 499 1.79 -34.90 4.88
C LYS A 499 3.20 -34.80 5.49
N LEU A 500 3.35 -34.17 6.65
CA LEU A 500 4.62 -34.14 7.38
C LEU A 500 5.14 -35.55 7.70
N ARG A 501 4.28 -36.45 8.18
CA ARG A 501 4.63 -37.85 8.49
C ARG A 501 5.05 -38.64 7.24
N GLU A 502 4.48 -38.32 6.08
CA GLU A 502 4.82 -38.96 4.80
C GLU A 502 6.21 -38.52 4.32
N VAL A 503 6.50 -37.21 4.35
CA VAL A 503 7.73 -36.65 3.79
C VAL A 503 8.91 -36.67 4.75
N ALA A 504 8.64 -36.78 6.05
CA ALA A 504 9.65 -36.85 7.09
C ALA A 504 9.17 -37.74 8.25
N SER A 505 10.02 -38.67 8.70
CA SER A 505 9.78 -39.48 9.91
C SER A 505 9.97 -38.68 11.21
N SER A 506 9.69 -37.38 11.18
CA SER A 506 10.04 -36.44 12.23
C SER A 506 8.85 -36.13 13.14
N GLU A 507 9.14 -35.87 14.42
CA GLU A 507 8.15 -35.52 15.46
C GLU A 507 7.60 -34.09 15.34
N ILE A 508 7.90 -33.38 14.25
CA ILE A 508 7.47 -31.98 14.04
C ILE A 508 5.95 -31.91 13.99
N THR A 509 5.40 -31.01 14.80
CA THR A 509 3.98 -30.68 14.78
C THR A 509 3.62 -29.75 13.63
N ALA A 510 2.38 -29.82 13.14
CA ALA A 510 1.86 -28.90 12.13
C ALA A 510 2.03 -27.43 12.55
N GLU A 511 1.85 -27.14 13.84
CA GLU A 511 1.98 -25.79 14.41
C GLU A 511 3.41 -25.28 14.37
N GLU A 512 4.40 -26.11 14.70
CA GLU A 512 5.81 -25.75 14.60
C GLU A 512 6.21 -25.52 13.15
N PHE A 513 5.74 -26.38 12.23
CA PHE A 513 6.00 -26.23 10.80
C PHE A 513 5.45 -24.90 10.27
N ILE A 514 4.17 -24.59 10.52
CA ILE A 514 3.54 -23.37 10.03
C ILE A 514 4.17 -22.12 10.64
N LYS A 515 4.51 -22.15 11.93
CA LYS A 515 5.30 -21.07 12.56
C LYS A 515 6.66 -20.88 11.89
N GLN A 516 7.37 -21.97 11.55
CA GLN A 516 8.64 -21.87 10.83
C GLN A 516 8.46 -21.27 9.42
N VAL A 517 7.45 -21.72 8.66
CA VAL A 517 7.18 -21.18 7.33
C VAL A 517 6.80 -19.70 7.41
N ARG A 518 6.02 -19.29 8.42
CA ARG A 518 5.66 -17.89 8.68
C ARG A 518 6.87 -17.04 9.06
N ASP A 519 7.62 -17.45 10.10
CA ASP A 519 8.63 -16.62 10.76
C ASP A 519 9.97 -16.63 10.03
N VAL A 520 10.33 -17.74 9.40
CA VAL A 520 11.65 -17.94 8.79
C VAL A 520 11.59 -17.87 7.27
N CYS A 521 10.68 -18.65 6.65
CA CYS A 521 10.62 -18.74 5.18
C CYS A 521 9.94 -17.50 4.60
N GLY A 522 8.93 -16.97 5.29
CA GLY A 522 8.16 -15.81 4.89
C GLY A 522 7.06 -16.09 3.86
N LEU A 523 6.88 -17.35 3.44
CA LEU A 523 5.88 -17.77 2.46
C LEU A 523 4.44 -17.73 3.00
N LEU A 524 4.27 -17.76 4.33
CA LEU A 524 2.97 -17.61 4.99
C LEU A 524 2.95 -16.35 5.86
N VAL A 525 1.78 -15.76 6.04
CA VAL A 525 1.50 -14.67 6.97
C VAL A 525 0.31 -15.04 7.85
N GLU A 526 0.31 -14.56 9.10
CA GLU A 526 -0.83 -14.68 10.01
C GLU A 526 -1.63 -13.37 9.94
N LYS A 527 -2.90 -13.48 9.57
CA LYS A 527 -3.84 -12.36 9.43
C LYS A 527 -4.47 -12.00 10.76
N GLU A 528 -5.02 -13.03 11.39
CA GLU A 528 -5.62 -12.98 12.71
C GLU A 528 -5.14 -14.18 13.52
N ASN A 529 -5.45 -14.19 14.81
CA ASN A 529 -5.06 -15.32 15.67
C ASN A 529 -5.59 -16.63 15.08
N ASP A 530 -4.68 -17.56 14.78
CA ASP A 530 -4.96 -18.87 14.16
C ASP A 530 -5.33 -18.85 12.66
N VAL A 531 -5.44 -17.68 12.01
CA VAL A 531 -5.79 -17.54 10.58
C VAL A 531 -4.56 -17.17 9.76
N TYR A 532 -4.23 -18.02 8.80
CA TYR A 532 -3.02 -17.91 7.97
C TYR A 532 -3.36 -17.87 6.49
N GLU A 533 -2.50 -17.23 5.69
CA GLU A 533 -2.55 -17.26 4.22
C GLU A 533 -1.14 -17.30 3.62
N PHE A 534 -1.05 -17.66 2.34
CA PHE A 534 0.17 -17.42 1.57
C PHE A 534 0.44 -15.93 1.45
N ALA A 535 1.72 -15.55 1.57
CA ALA A 535 2.15 -14.16 1.53
C ALA A 535 1.73 -13.44 0.23
N HIS A 536 1.53 -14.20 -0.86
CA HIS A 536 0.89 -13.75 -2.09
C HIS A 536 0.12 -14.91 -2.74
N LEU A 537 -1.02 -14.60 -3.38
CA LEU A 537 -1.84 -15.61 -4.07
C LEU A 537 -1.03 -16.41 -5.10
N SER A 538 -0.10 -15.78 -5.81
CA SER A 538 0.72 -16.48 -6.81
C SER A 538 1.64 -17.58 -6.28
N PHE A 539 1.97 -17.58 -4.98
CA PHE A 539 2.62 -18.75 -4.38
C PHE A 539 1.65 -19.91 -4.18
N GLN A 540 0.41 -19.62 -3.78
CA GLN A 540 -0.65 -20.63 -3.70
C GLN A 540 -0.97 -21.18 -5.11
N GLU A 541 -1.15 -20.30 -6.10
CA GLU A 541 -1.43 -20.67 -7.50
C GLU A 541 -0.30 -21.57 -8.07
N TYR A 542 0.97 -21.21 -7.83
CA TYR A 542 2.14 -21.99 -8.26
C TYR A 542 2.25 -23.34 -7.54
N LEU A 543 2.22 -23.36 -6.21
CA LEU A 543 2.38 -24.59 -5.43
C LEU A 543 1.25 -25.59 -5.72
N ALA A 544 0.02 -25.11 -5.93
CA ALA A 544 -1.08 -25.94 -6.39
C ALA A 544 -0.85 -26.51 -7.80
N ALA A 545 -0.32 -25.71 -8.73
CA ALA A 545 0.01 -26.18 -10.08
C ALA A 545 1.08 -27.28 -10.06
N VAL A 546 2.07 -27.17 -9.16
CA VAL A 546 3.09 -28.22 -8.99
C VAL A 546 2.48 -29.49 -8.37
N GLU A 547 1.64 -29.38 -7.34
CA GLU A 547 0.94 -30.54 -6.75
C GLU A 547 0.15 -31.30 -7.83
N ILE A 548 -0.68 -30.60 -8.61
CA ILE A 548 -1.53 -31.20 -9.66
C ILE A 548 -0.68 -31.94 -10.70
N LYS A 549 0.48 -31.40 -11.05
CA LYS A 549 1.41 -32.05 -11.98
C LYS A 549 2.02 -33.32 -11.37
N GLU A 550 2.48 -33.25 -10.13
CA GLU A 550 3.14 -34.37 -9.46
C GLU A 550 2.16 -35.51 -9.16
N THR A 551 0.90 -35.20 -8.83
CA THR A 551 -0.17 -36.18 -8.54
C THR A 551 -0.99 -36.58 -9.76
N GLN A 552 -0.69 -36.03 -10.94
CA GLN A 552 -1.39 -36.29 -12.20
C GLN A 552 -2.91 -35.98 -12.16
N GLN A 553 -3.29 -34.93 -11.44
CA GLN A 553 -4.70 -34.53 -11.25
C GLN A 553 -5.19 -33.48 -12.27
N GLU A 554 -4.73 -33.53 -13.52
CA GLU A 554 -5.06 -32.54 -14.57
C GLU A 554 -6.58 -32.33 -14.73
N LYS A 555 -7.39 -33.37 -14.48
CA LYS A 555 -8.85 -33.29 -14.49
C LYS A 555 -9.40 -32.15 -13.63
N LEU A 556 -8.78 -31.85 -12.48
CA LEU A 556 -9.21 -30.72 -11.64
C LEU A 556 -9.13 -29.38 -12.37
N LEU A 557 -8.12 -29.21 -13.23
CA LEU A 557 -7.97 -28.00 -14.04
C LEU A 557 -9.02 -27.95 -15.15
N LEU A 558 -9.27 -29.08 -15.82
CA LEU A 558 -10.29 -29.21 -16.86
C LEU A 558 -11.69 -28.87 -16.32
N ASP A 559 -12.04 -29.39 -15.14
CA ASP A 559 -13.32 -29.16 -14.48
C ASP A 559 -13.49 -27.69 -14.05
N ASN A 560 -12.41 -26.90 -13.98
CA ASN A 560 -12.42 -25.51 -13.50
C ASN A 560 -11.99 -24.47 -14.55
N ILE A 561 -11.94 -24.81 -15.84
CA ILE A 561 -11.54 -23.88 -16.92
C ILE A 561 -12.39 -22.60 -16.93
N ASN A 562 -13.68 -22.71 -16.64
CA ASN A 562 -14.62 -21.58 -16.65
C ASN A 562 -14.50 -20.67 -15.43
N HIS A 563 -13.70 -21.04 -14.43
CA HIS A 563 -13.54 -20.28 -13.20
C HIS A 563 -12.24 -19.48 -13.22
N SER A 564 -12.34 -18.15 -13.27
CA SER A 564 -11.19 -17.24 -13.34
C SER A 564 -10.19 -17.41 -12.18
N TRP A 565 -10.66 -17.93 -11.04
CA TRP A 565 -9.84 -18.30 -9.89
C TRP A 565 -8.72 -19.29 -10.25
N TRP A 566 -8.97 -20.21 -11.17
CA TRP A 566 -8.05 -21.27 -11.56
C TRP A 566 -7.12 -20.91 -12.73
N HIS A 567 -7.40 -19.83 -13.45
CA HIS A 567 -6.71 -19.49 -14.69
C HIS A 567 -5.19 -19.35 -14.51
N GLU A 568 -4.74 -18.74 -13.41
CA GLU A 568 -3.29 -18.61 -13.16
C GLU A 568 -2.65 -19.96 -12.82
N THR A 569 -3.33 -20.81 -12.04
CA THR A 569 -2.87 -22.17 -11.78
C THR A 569 -2.82 -23.00 -13.06
N ILE A 570 -3.80 -22.85 -13.96
CA ILE A 570 -3.80 -23.49 -15.29
C ILE A 570 -2.58 -23.03 -16.10
N ARG A 571 -2.33 -21.71 -16.19
CA ARG A 571 -1.14 -21.18 -16.89
C ARG A 571 0.16 -21.74 -16.31
N LEU A 572 0.33 -21.67 -14.99
CA LEU A 572 1.52 -22.16 -14.30
C LEU A 572 1.69 -23.67 -14.46
N TYR A 573 0.61 -24.44 -14.50
CA TYR A 573 0.62 -25.87 -14.80
C TYR A 573 1.08 -26.12 -16.23
N THR A 574 0.46 -25.47 -17.22
CA THR A 574 0.83 -25.64 -18.64
C THR A 574 2.25 -25.20 -18.92
N ALA A 575 2.79 -24.21 -18.21
CA ALA A 575 4.18 -23.78 -18.37
C ALA A 575 5.21 -24.86 -18.00
N GLN A 576 4.78 -25.92 -17.31
CA GLN A 576 5.59 -27.07 -16.90
C GLN A 576 5.07 -28.41 -17.43
N SER A 577 4.01 -28.43 -18.24
CA SER A 577 3.37 -29.65 -18.79
C SER A 577 2.91 -29.44 -20.24
N ASN A 578 2.41 -30.49 -20.88
CA ASN A 578 1.85 -30.37 -22.22
C ASN A 578 0.46 -29.69 -22.13
N ALA A 579 0.25 -28.57 -22.82
CA ALA A 579 -0.99 -27.79 -22.74
C ALA A 579 -2.11 -28.29 -23.69
N THR A 580 -1.84 -29.32 -24.50
CA THR A 580 -2.75 -29.86 -25.53
C THR A 580 -4.15 -30.15 -25.00
N ASN A 581 -4.24 -30.84 -23.85
CA ASN A 581 -5.54 -31.25 -23.29
C ASN A 581 -6.37 -30.05 -22.84
N ILE A 582 -5.75 -29.09 -22.15
CA ILE A 582 -6.40 -27.86 -21.71
C ILE A 582 -6.91 -27.06 -22.92
N ILE A 583 -6.06 -26.83 -23.93
CA ILE A 583 -6.43 -26.07 -25.13
C ILE A 583 -7.54 -26.79 -25.91
N SER A 584 -7.45 -28.11 -26.06
CA SER A 584 -8.47 -28.90 -26.75
C SER A 584 -9.81 -28.85 -26.02
N ALA A 585 -9.81 -28.88 -24.69
CA ALA A 585 -11.02 -28.76 -23.89
C ALA A 585 -11.71 -27.42 -24.13
N ILE A 586 -10.94 -26.31 -24.17
CA ILE A 586 -11.47 -24.97 -24.49
C ILE A 586 -12.04 -24.92 -25.91
N LEU A 587 -11.32 -25.43 -26.91
CA LEU A 587 -11.75 -25.45 -28.31
C LEU A 587 -12.99 -26.31 -28.58
N ASN A 588 -13.31 -27.23 -27.68
CA ASN A 588 -14.47 -28.13 -27.80
C ASN A 588 -15.65 -27.67 -26.93
N MET A 589 -15.55 -26.52 -26.26
CA MET A 589 -16.70 -25.91 -25.57
C MET A 589 -17.72 -25.45 -26.61
N GLU A 590 -19.01 -25.62 -26.31
CA GLU A 590 -20.10 -25.16 -27.19
C GLU A 590 -20.08 -23.63 -27.35
N GLU A 591 -19.88 -22.92 -26.24
CA GLU A 591 -19.81 -21.45 -26.20
C GLU A 591 -18.62 -20.99 -25.33
N PRO A 592 -17.39 -21.00 -25.87
CA PRO A 592 -16.24 -20.51 -25.11
C PRO A 592 -16.33 -19.00 -24.92
N THR A 593 -16.17 -18.55 -23.68
CA THR A 593 -16.08 -17.12 -23.37
C THR A 593 -14.79 -16.51 -23.93
N VAL A 594 -14.77 -15.19 -24.13
CA VAL A 594 -13.56 -14.44 -24.51
C VAL A 594 -12.41 -14.72 -23.55
N ASP A 595 -12.70 -14.87 -22.25
CA ASP A 595 -11.69 -15.10 -21.22
C ASP A 595 -11.11 -16.53 -21.28
N THR A 596 -11.94 -17.54 -21.54
CA THR A 596 -11.46 -18.91 -21.76
C THR A 596 -10.67 -19.04 -23.06
N MET A 597 -11.05 -18.32 -24.12
CA MET A 597 -10.26 -18.26 -25.35
C MET A 597 -8.91 -17.58 -25.12
N ALA A 598 -8.88 -16.46 -24.39
CA ALA A 598 -7.64 -15.79 -24.02
C ALA A 598 -6.71 -16.71 -23.22
N LEU A 599 -7.26 -17.50 -22.28
CA LEU A 599 -6.52 -18.53 -21.55
C LEU A 599 -5.89 -19.58 -22.49
N ALA A 600 -6.61 -20.04 -23.52
CA ALA A 600 -6.06 -20.99 -24.50
C ALA A 600 -4.84 -20.43 -25.24
N TYR A 601 -4.90 -19.17 -25.70
CA TYR A 601 -3.76 -18.51 -26.35
C TYR A 601 -2.58 -18.32 -25.39
N GLU A 602 -2.84 -17.99 -24.13
CA GLU A 602 -1.80 -17.88 -23.10
C GLU A 602 -1.13 -19.23 -22.81
N CYS A 603 -1.92 -20.31 -22.70
CA CYS A 603 -1.42 -21.68 -22.55
C CYS A 603 -0.61 -22.12 -23.77
N ARG A 604 -0.96 -21.67 -24.99
CA ARG A 604 -0.17 -21.90 -26.20
C ARG A 604 1.18 -21.18 -26.15
N ASP A 605 1.19 -19.93 -25.71
CA ASP A 605 2.40 -19.08 -25.68
C ASP A 605 3.39 -19.49 -24.58
N GLU A 606 2.87 -19.84 -23.39
CA GLU A 606 3.69 -20.14 -22.21
C GLU A 606 3.87 -21.64 -21.95
N GLY A 607 3.08 -22.50 -22.60
CA GLY A 607 3.09 -23.94 -22.40
C GLY A 607 4.44 -24.59 -22.65
N LEU A 608 4.78 -25.67 -21.92
CA LEU A 608 6.03 -26.39 -22.15
C LEU A 608 6.05 -27.02 -23.55
N SER A 609 4.90 -27.56 -23.98
CA SER A 609 4.67 -28.06 -25.34
C SER A 609 3.17 -28.06 -25.66
N VAL A 610 2.85 -27.99 -26.95
CA VAL A 610 1.50 -28.11 -27.49
C VAL A 610 1.58 -28.94 -28.78
N ASP A 611 0.63 -29.84 -28.98
CA ASP A 611 0.47 -30.57 -30.22
C ASP A 611 0.23 -29.63 -31.41
N GLU A 612 0.88 -29.91 -32.55
CA GLU A 612 0.85 -29.03 -33.72
C GLU A 612 -0.55 -28.91 -34.34
N TYR A 613 -1.34 -29.99 -34.33
CA TYR A 613 -2.71 -29.94 -34.84
C TYR A 613 -3.60 -29.06 -33.96
N VAL A 614 -3.49 -29.19 -32.63
CA VAL A 614 -4.24 -28.34 -31.68
C VAL A 614 -3.83 -26.87 -31.79
N LYS A 615 -2.53 -26.61 -31.97
CA LYS A 615 -2.02 -25.26 -32.20
C LYS A 615 -2.62 -24.64 -33.46
N ASN A 616 -2.58 -25.36 -34.58
CA ASN A 616 -3.13 -24.87 -35.86
C ASN A 616 -4.66 -24.67 -35.78
N LYS A 617 -5.38 -25.54 -35.06
CA LYS A 617 -6.83 -25.39 -34.83
C LYS A 617 -7.14 -24.11 -34.02
N LEU A 618 -6.33 -23.80 -33.01
CA LEU A 618 -6.47 -22.57 -32.23
C LEU A 618 -6.17 -21.33 -33.08
N ASP A 619 -5.13 -21.38 -33.90
CA ASP A 619 -4.75 -20.26 -34.78
C ASP A 619 -5.82 -19.99 -35.85
N ALA A 620 -6.39 -21.04 -36.46
CA ALA A 620 -7.50 -20.91 -37.41
C ALA A 620 -8.76 -20.31 -36.77
N LYS A 621 -9.02 -20.62 -35.49
CA LYS A 621 -10.16 -20.05 -34.76
C LYS A 621 -9.98 -18.54 -34.53
N LEU A 622 -8.75 -18.09 -34.26
CA LEU A 622 -8.44 -16.66 -34.13
C LEU A 622 -8.74 -15.90 -35.42
N GLU A 623 -8.36 -16.47 -36.57
CA GLU A 623 -8.58 -15.86 -37.88
C GLU A 623 -10.09 -15.74 -38.19
N GLU A 624 -10.88 -16.79 -37.92
CA GLU A 624 -12.34 -16.77 -38.07
C GLU A 624 -13.02 -15.72 -37.16
N ASP A 625 -12.58 -15.61 -35.91
CA ASP A 625 -13.13 -14.64 -34.95
C ASP A 625 -12.77 -13.19 -35.35
N LEU A 626 -11.58 -12.95 -35.92
CA LEU A 626 -11.16 -11.65 -36.43
C LEU A 626 -11.88 -11.26 -37.73
N GLU A 627 -12.22 -12.21 -38.59
CA GLU A 627 -12.98 -11.96 -39.83
C GLU A 627 -14.48 -11.71 -39.58
N SER A 628 -15.04 -12.24 -38.49
CA SER A 628 -16.47 -12.12 -38.17
C SER A 628 -16.86 -10.83 -37.42
N HIS A 629 -15.91 -10.07 -36.88
CA HIS A 629 -16.15 -8.84 -36.11
C HIS A 629 -15.22 -7.68 -36.57
N PRO A 630 -15.51 -7.02 -37.71
CA PRO A 630 -14.71 -5.90 -38.25
C PRO A 630 -14.82 -4.59 -37.47
#